data_AF-A0A835TMJ6-F1
#
_entry.id   AF-A0A835TMJ6-F1
#
_cell.length_a   1.000
_cell.length_b   1.000
_cell.length_c   1.000
_cell.angle_alpha   90.00
_cell.angle_beta   90.00
_cell.angle_gamma   90.00
#
_symmetry.space_group_name_H-M   'P 1'
#
loop_
_entity.id
_entity.type
_entity.pdbx_description
1 polymer ?
#
loop_
_entity_poly.entity_id
_entity_poly.type
_entity_poly.pdbx_seq_one_letter_code
_entity_poly.pdbx_strand_id
1 'polypeptide(L)'
;MNEVFHSNIQEGIRHYYDDLDFKNILDFVQEKFSCCGGDEFRDWEVNQYHACNGSGALACGVPHSCCVRGVPGGVVNTLCGYRALDKERLELLGTIHVRGCIHAVGLWLKDNFQATLAIVCSLLLPQ
;
A
#
# COMPACT_ATOMS: atom_id res chain seq x y z
N MET A 1 -19.58 5.22 0.60
CA MET A 1 -18.46 5.57 1.50
C MET A 1 -17.15 4.96 1.02
N ASN A 2 -17.16 3.71 0.55
CA ASN A 2 -15.96 3.05 -0.01
C ASN A 2 -15.46 3.71 -1.31
N GLU A 3 -16.35 3.98 -2.28
CA GLU A 3 -15.95 4.51 -3.60
C GLU A 3 -15.17 5.85 -3.54
N VAL A 4 -15.57 6.77 -2.66
CA VAL A 4 -14.88 8.08 -2.49
C VAL A 4 -13.48 7.90 -1.91
N PHE A 5 -13.32 6.96 -0.98
CA PHE A 5 -12.01 6.68 -0.40
C PHE A 5 -11.10 6.00 -1.42
N HIS A 6 -11.65 5.10 -2.24
CA HIS A 6 -10.92 4.41 -3.29
C HIS A 6 -10.41 5.40 -4.36
N SER A 7 -11.26 6.32 -4.82
CA SER A 7 -10.86 7.33 -5.82
C SER A 7 -9.75 8.23 -5.32
N ASN A 8 -9.79 8.64 -4.05
CA ASN A 8 -8.76 9.50 -3.46
C ASN A 8 -7.42 8.77 -3.32
N ILE A 9 -7.43 7.50 -2.92
CA ILE A 9 -6.20 6.69 -2.83
C ILE A 9 -5.62 6.44 -4.21
N GLN A 10 -6.46 6.13 -5.20
CA GLN A 10 -6.02 5.92 -6.58
C GLN A 10 -5.38 7.18 -7.18
N GLU A 11 -5.94 8.35 -6.89
CA GLU A 11 -5.35 9.63 -7.30
C GLU A 11 -4.04 9.92 -6.56
N GLY A 12 -3.96 9.61 -5.27
CA GLY A 12 -2.71 9.67 -4.53
C GLY A 12 -1.64 8.74 -5.12
N ILE A 13 -2.00 7.51 -5.52
CA ILE A 13 -1.08 6.57 -6.17
C ILE A 13 -0.59 7.13 -7.52
N ARG A 14 -1.46 7.77 -8.31
CA ARG A 14 -1.06 8.45 -9.55
C ARG A 14 0.04 9.50 -9.28
N HIS A 15 -0.07 10.27 -8.19
CA HIS A 15 0.87 11.32 -7.78
C HIS A 15 1.90 10.88 -6.74
N TYR A 16 2.12 9.58 -6.56
CA TYR A 16 2.96 9.03 -5.49
C TYR A 16 4.41 9.55 -5.45
N TYR A 17 4.98 9.96 -6.59
CA TYR A 17 6.33 10.55 -6.61
C TYR A 17 6.33 12.10 -6.58
N ASP A 18 5.16 12.71 -6.76
CA ASP A 18 4.99 14.17 -6.76
C ASP A 18 4.65 14.68 -5.34
N ASP A 19 3.97 13.86 -4.53
CA ASP A 19 3.59 14.14 -3.15
C ASP A 19 4.38 13.26 -2.16
N LEU A 20 5.37 13.88 -1.51
CA LEU A 20 6.24 13.20 -0.55
C LEU A 20 5.50 12.79 0.74
N ASP A 21 4.49 13.55 1.15
CA ASP A 21 3.73 13.25 2.37
C ASP A 21 2.82 12.05 2.13
N PHE A 22 2.11 12.03 1.00
CA PHE A 22 1.34 10.86 0.58
C PHE A 22 2.21 9.62 0.46
N LYS A 23 3.38 9.76 -0.18
CA LYS A 23 4.36 8.67 -0.31
C LYS A 23 4.74 8.08 1.04
N ASN A 24 5.14 8.91 1.99
CA ASN A 24 5.59 8.48 3.31
C ASN A 24 4.47 7.77 4.08
N ILE A 25 3.25 8.32 4.01
CA ILE A 25 2.07 7.73 4.66
C ILE A 25 1.74 6.37 4.04
N LEU A 26 1.67 6.30 2.71
CA LEU A 26 1.32 5.06 2.02
C LEU A 26 2.39 3.99 2.25
N ASP A 27 3.68 4.33 2.16
CA ASP A 27 4.79 3.41 2.45
C ASP A 27 4.71 2.87 3.88
N PHE A 28 4.46 3.75 4.86
CA PHE A 28 4.26 3.33 6.25
C PHE A 28 3.07 2.38 6.40
N VAL A 29 1.94 2.68 5.78
CA VAL A 29 0.73 1.84 5.84
C VAL A 29 1.00 0.47 5.22
N GLN A 30 1.60 0.42 4.03
CA GLN A 30 1.93 -0.81 3.33
C GLN A 30 2.82 -1.73 4.17
N GLU A 31 3.86 -1.16 4.77
CA GLU A 31 4.77 -1.91 5.63
C GLU A 31 4.12 -2.34 6.95
N LYS A 32 3.40 -1.42 7.61
CA LYS A 32 2.84 -1.65 8.94
C LYS A 32 1.71 -2.68 8.91
N PHE A 33 0.89 -2.65 7.87
CA PHE A 33 -0.29 -3.49 7.73
C PHE A 33 -0.09 -4.64 6.74
N SER A 34 1.13 -4.83 6.21
CA SER A 34 1.46 -5.94 5.31
C SER A 34 0.49 -6.01 4.12
N CYS A 35 0.35 -4.87 3.43
CA CYS A 35 -0.58 -4.65 2.33
C CYS A 35 0.10 -3.89 1.18
N CYS A 36 -0.54 -3.82 0.01
CA CYS A 36 -0.04 -3.10 -1.16
C CYS A 36 -1.18 -2.49 -1.96
N GLY A 37 -1.01 -1.22 -2.38
CA GLY A 37 -2.04 -0.47 -3.07
C GLY A 37 -3.20 -0.07 -2.16
N GLY A 38 -4.33 0.33 -2.75
CA GLY A 38 -5.56 0.65 -2.03
C GLY A 38 -6.42 -0.59 -1.81
N ASP A 39 -6.94 -1.13 -2.91
CA ASP A 39 -7.76 -2.35 -2.97
C ASP A 39 -6.92 -3.58 -3.29
N GLU A 40 -5.93 -3.41 -4.17
CA GLU A 40 -5.01 -4.46 -4.54
C GLU A 40 -3.69 -3.92 -5.08
N PHE A 41 -2.71 -4.81 -5.24
CA PHE A 41 -1.40 -4.46 -5.76
C PHE A 41 -1.45 -3.94 -7.21
N ARG A 42 -2.51 -4.21 -7.97
CA ARG A 42 -2.69 -3.70 -9.34
C ARG A 42 -3.03 -2.23 -9.42
N ASP A 43 -3.40 -1.59 -8.31
CA ASP A 43 -3.65 -0.15 -8.27
C ASP A 43 -2.44 0.68 -8.73
N TRP A 44 -1.23 0.11 -8.67
CA TRP A 44 0.00 0.72 -9.16
C TRP A 44 0.03 0.92 -10.69
N GLU A 45 -0.83 0.25 -11.46
CA GLU A 45 -0.93 0.43 -12.92
C GLU A 45 -1.29 1.86 -13.33
N VAL A 46 -1.93 2.65 -12.44
CA VAL A 46 -2.28 4.05 -12.74
C VAL A 46 -1.12 5.03 -12.63
N ASN A 47 -0.02 4.63 -11.98
CA ASN A 47 1.15 5.47 -11.80
C ASN A 47 2.07 5.35 -13.02
N GLN A 48 2.47 6.48 -13.61
CA GLN A 48 3.28 6.51 -14.84
C GLN A 48 4.62 5.77 -14.75
N TYR A 49 5.21 5.62 -13.56
CA TYR A 49 6.48 4.93 -13.38
C TYR A 49 6.33 3.42 -13.24
N HIS A 50 5.17 2.96 -12.77
CA HIS A 50 4.86 1.55 -12.50
C HIS A 50 3.98 0.92 -13.59
N ALA A 51 3.27 1.73 -14.37
CA ALA A 51 2.47 1.30 -15.50
C ALA A 51 3.29 0.44 -16.48
N CYS A 52 2.70 -0.65 -16.95
CA CYS A 52 3.36 -1.62 -17.83
C CYS A 52 3.71 -1.09 -19.22
N ASN A 53 3.11 0.01 -19.65
CA ASN A 53 3.46 0.68 -20.90
C ASN A 53 4.74 1.53 -20.80
N GLY A 54 5.29 1.70 -19.60
CA GLY A 54 6.54 2.41 -19.36
C GLY A 54 7.77 1.61 -19.77
N SER A 55 8.87 2.30 -20.07
CA SER A 55 10.18 1.71 -20.35
C SER A 55 11.17 1.81 -19.17
N GLY A 56 10.74 2.39 -18.05
CA GLY A 56 11.55 2.58 -16.87
C GLY A 56 11.82 1.27 -16.11
N ALA A 57 12.85 1.26 -15.26
CA ALA A 57 13.20 0.09 -14.44
C ALA A 57 12.09 -0.34 -13.46
N LEU A 58 11.17 0.57 -13.15
CA LEU A 58 10.02 0.34 -12.27
C LEU A 58 8.76 -0.10 -13.02
N ALA A 59 8.79 -0.14 -14.36
CA ALA A 59 7.63 -0.51 -15.16
C ALA A 59 7.17 -1.95 -14.86
N CYS A 60 5.84 -2.15 -14.89
CA CYS A 60 5.17 -3.35 -14.39
C CYS A 60 5.47 -3.71 -12.93
N GLY A 61 5.98 -2.75 -12.15
CA GLY A 61 6.41 -2.98 -10.78
C GLY A 61 5.43 -2.52 -9.72
N VAL A 62 5.79 -2.78 -8.46
CA VAL A 62 5.24 -2.12 -7.28
C VAL A 62 6.40 -1.58 -6.44
N PRO A 63 6.20 -0.54 -5.61
CA PRO A 63 7.26 -0.01 -4.76
C PRO A 63 7.72 -1.03 -3.72
N HIS A 64 8.93 -0.81 -3.22
CA HIS A 64 9.58 -1.66 -2.23
C HIS A 64 8.80 -1.79 -0.89
N SER A 65 7.93 -0.83 -0.57
CA SER A 65 7.06 -0.89 0.61
C SER A 65 6.04 -2.03 0.54
N CYS A 66 5.76 -2.57 -0.66
CA CYS A 66 4.96 -3.78 -0.84
C CYS A 66 5.74 -5.08 -0.55
N CYS A 67 7.07 -5.03 -0.38
CA CYS A 67 7.89 -6.23 -0.22
C CYS A 67 7.64 -6.95 1.09
N VAL A 68 7.52 -8.28 1.03
CA VAL A 68 7.51 -9.11 2.24
C VAL A 68 8.90 -9.08 2.85
N ARG A 69 8.98 -8.65 4.12
CA ARG A 69 10.23 -8.71 4.89
C ARG A 69 10.43 -10.12 5.42
N GLY A 70 11.47 -10.81 4.94
CA GLY A 70 11.76 -12.19 5.34
C GLY A 70 12.25 -12.32 6.79
N VAL A 71 13.30 -11.57 7.16
CA VAL A 71 13.92 -11.65 8.50
C VAL A 71 13.86 -10.28 9.19
N PRO A 72 13.42 -10.20 10.46
CA PRO A 72 13.50 -8.97 11.24
C PRO A 72 14.94 -8.44 11.29
N GLY A 73 15.16 -7.20 10.84
CA GLY A 73 16.51 -6.60 10.75
C GLY A 73 17.33 -7.04 9.52
N GLY A 74 16.77 -7.85 8.62
CA GLY A 74 17.40 -8.20 7.35
C GLY A 74 17.34 -7.07 6.32
N VAL A 75 18.29 -7.09 5.37
CA VAL A 75 18.28 -6.16 4.23
C VAL A 75 17.10 -6.51 3.31
N VAL A 76 16.21 -5.55 3.08
CA VAL A 76 15.07 -5.73 2.18
C VAL A 76 15.55 -5.70 0.74
N ASN A 77 15.12 -6.66 -0.07
CA ASN A 77 15.33 -6.61 -1.51
C ASN A 77 14.45 -5.50 -2.12
N THR A 78 15.05 -4.36 -2.45
CA THR A 78 14.35 -3.22 -3.03
C THR A 78 13.83 -3.48 -4.46
N LEU A 79 14.29 -4.56 -5.12
CA LEU A 79 13.81 -5.00 -6.43
C LEU A 79 12.74 -6.12 -6.34
N CYS A 80 12.23 -6.46 -5.14
CA CYS A 80 11.25 -7.55 -5.02
C CYS A 80 9.98 -7.33 -5.87
N GLY A 81 9.60 -6.06 -6.07
CA GLY A 81 8.40 -5.66 -6.81
C GLY A 81 8.59 -5.64 -8.32
N TYR A 82 9.77 -5.99 -8.84
CA TYR A 82 10.04 -5.97 -10.27
C TYR A 82 9.11 -6.92 -11.04
N ARG A 83 8.43 -6.37 -12.06
CA ARG A 83 7.44 -7.08 -12.88
C ARG A 83 6.35 -7.78 -12.07
N ALA A 84 6.02 -7.25 -10.90
CA ALA A 84 4.97 -7.82 -10.07
C ALA A 84 3.58 -7.75 -10.76
N LEU A 85 3.30 -6.72 -11.54
CA LEU A 85 2.00 -6.52 -12.20
C LEU A 85 1.73 -7.53 -13.34
N ASP A 86 2.79 -8.13 -13.89
CA ASP A 86 2.71 -9.18 -14.92
C ASP A 86 2.33 -10.55 -14.35
N LYS A 87 2.42 -10.73 -13.03
CA LYS A 87 2.29 -12.04 -12.38
C LYS A 87 0.90 -12.24 -11.78
N GLU A 88 0.51 -13.50 -11.65
CA GLU A 88 -0.69 -13.83 -10.91
C GLU A 88 -0.46 -13.71 -9.39
N ARG A 89 -1.56 -13.48 -8.65
CA ARG A 89 -1.53 -13.33 -7.19
C ARG A 89 -0.81 -14.49 -6.49
N LEU A 90 -1.00 -15.71 -6.98
CA LEU A 90 -0.41 -16.93 -6.40
C LEU A 90 1.12 -16.96 -6.54
N GLU A 91 1.66 -16.47 -7.65
CA GLU A 91 3.10 -16.41 -7.91
C GLU A 91 3.82 -15.38 -7.04
N LEU A 92 3.07 -14.37 -6.57
CA LEU A 92 3.58 -13.26 -5.76
C LEU A 92 3.57 -13.56 -4.26
N LEU A 93 2.96 -14.67 -3.84
CA LEU A 93 2.90 -15.07 -2.45
C LEU A 93 4.31 -15.20 -1.85
N GLY A 94 4.53 -14.52 -0.73
CA GLY A 94 5.84 -14.49 -0.06
C GLY A 94 6.88 -13.56 -0.69
N THR A 95 6.59 -12.93 -1.83
CA THR A 95 7.45 -11.90 -2.43
C THR A 95 6.93 -10.50 -2.13
N ILE A 96 5.64 -10.25 -2.39
CA ILE A 96 4.97 -9.00 -2.05
C ILE A 96 3.67 -9.25 -1.29
N HIS A 97 3.19 -8.22 -0.60
CA HIS A 97 1.87 -8.19 -0.03
C HIS A 97 0.83 -7.96 -1.15
N VAL A 98 -0.04 -8.93 -1.42
CA VAL A 98 -1.04 -8.85 -2.51
C VAL A 98 -2.40 -8.29 -2.08
N ARG A 99 -2.59 -8.08 -0.76
CA ARG A 99 -3.82 -7.58 -0.14
C ARG A 99 -3.83 -6.05 -0.16
N GLY A 100 -4.96 -5.44 -0.51
CA GLY A 100 -5.13 -3.98 -0.42
C GLY A 100 -5.12 -3.42 1.00
N CYS A 101 -4.59 -2.20 1.13
CA CYS A 101 -4.45 -1.52 2.40
C CYS A 101 -5.76 -1.01 2.99
N ILE A 102 -6.74 -0.63 2.17
CA ILE A 102 -8.07 -0.19 2.66
C ILE A 102 -8.71 -1.31 3.49
N HIS A 103 -8.69 -2.52 2.95
CA HIS A 103 -9.20 -3.69 3.66
C HIS A 103 -8.31 -4.09 4.85
N ALA A 104 -6.98 -3.97 4.76
CA ALA A 104 -6.05 -4.27 5.86
C ALA A 104 -6.27 -3.36 7.08
N VAL A 105 -6.30 -2.06 6.86
CA VAL A 105 -6.52 -1.05 7.91
C VAL A 105 -7.93 -1.18 8.48
N GLY A 106 -8.94 -1.39 7.63
CA GLY A 106 -10.31 -1.59 8.08
C GLY A 106 -10.49 -2.77 9.04
N LEU A 107 -9.82 -3.90 8.78
CA LEU A 107 -9.82 -5.01 9.73
C LEU A 107 -9.09 -4.66 11.02
N TRP A 108 -7.93 -4.01 10.94
CA TRP A 108 -7.19 -3.63 12.15
C TRP A 108 -7.98 -2.70 13.06
N LEU A 109 -8.68 -1.70 12.51
CA LEU A 109 -9.54 -0.79 13.26
C LEU A 109 -10.67 -1.55 13.98
N LYS A 110 -11.28 -2.51 13.28
CA LYS A 110 -12.33 -3.37 13.85
C LYS A 110 -11.80 -4.26 14.96
N ASP A 111 -10.65 -4.88 14.76
CA ASP A 111 -10.03 -5.78 15.74
C ASP A 111 -9.49 -5.01 16.96
N ASN A 112 -9.13 -3.74 16.78
CA ASN A 112 -8.66 -2.83 17.83
C ASN A 112 -9.72 -1.77 18.15
N PHE A 113 -10.99 -2.17 18.26
CA PHE A 113 -12.10 -1.23 18.42
C PHE A 113 -11.94 -0.35 19.68
N GLN A 114 -11.40 -0.88 20.77
CA GLN A 114 -11.20 -0.13 22.02
C GLN A 114 -10.20 1.01 21.84
N ALA A 115 -9.06 0.73 21.20
CA ALA A 115 -8.05 1.73 20.90
C ALA A 115 -8.58 2.77 19.90
N THR A 116 -9.29 2.30 18.87
CA THR A 116 -9.92 3.17 17.87
C THR A 116 -10.94 4.11 18.52
N LEU A 117 -11.82 3.58 19.38
CA LEU A 117 -12.82 4.37 20.10
C LEU A 117 -12.15 5.39 21.02
N ALA A 118 -11.11 4.99 21.76
CA ALA A 118 -10.37 5.90 22.63
C ALA A 118 -9.78 7.09 21.85
N ILE A 119 -9.10 6.83 20.73
CA ILE A 119 -8.52 7.88 19.87
C ILE A 119 -9.62 8.83 19.37
N VAL A 120 -10.72 8.28 18.86
CA VAL A 120 -11.84 9.08 18.33
C VAL A 120 -12.46 9.95 19.44
N CYS A 121 -12.70 9.39 20.63
CA CYS A 121 -13.20 10.14 21.77
C CYS A 121 -12.22 11.24 22.20
N SER A 122 -10.92 10.99 22.22
CA SER A 122 -9.91 12.01 22.57
C SER A 122 -9.84 13.18 21.59
N LEU A 123 -10.17 12.98 20.31
CA LEU A 123 -10.18 14.03 19.30
C LEU A 123 -11.50 14.82 19.25
N LEU A 124 -12.63 14.15 19.50
CA LEU A 124 -13.96 14.73 19.33
C LEU A 124 -14.54 15.35 20.61
N LEU A 125 -14.09 14.92 21.79
CA LEU A 125 -14.51 15.55 23.03
C LEU A 125 -13.81 16.92 23.15
N PRO A 126 -14.55 17.99 23.50
CA PRO A 126 -13.94 19.29 23.73
C PRO A 126 -12.90 19.16 24.85
N GLN A 127 -11.70 19.68 24.59
CA GLN A 127 -10.62 19.77 25.56
C GLN A 127 -10.94 20.79 26.66
#